data_AF-A0A0M0JQR0-F1
#
_entry.id   AF-A0A0M0JQR0-F1
#
_cell.length_a   1.000
_cell.length_b   1.000
_cell.length_c   1.000
_cell.angle_alpha   90.00
_cell.angle_beta   90.00
_cell.angle_gamma   90.00
#
_symmetry.space_group_name_H-M   'P 1'
#
loop_
_entity.id
_entity.type
_entity.pdbx_description
1 polymer ?
#
loop_
_entity_poly.entity_id
_entity_poly.type
_entity_poly.pdbx_seq_one_letter_code
_entity_poly.pdbx_strand_id
1 'polypeptide(L)'
;MAPNNALGNPSAAALRARAEGGRTSKSPARRGRANDDARTASADGFGAGDRPISAAVVASRGTGTAVRTPLEEFEALPRDELRCFFTGVMFLTRLPCPGWCDHHPGYLMRGMAYFPVLGALIGLWAAAFYDAAASLWPPLVAAVLSSGATLWLTGCFHEDGLCDTLDGFGGGWTKAQILRIMKDSRNGSYATMGGCLWVVAKSAALARLGEGSVSGSVWALGASVGAGPSIVVAQSVARASAAPLIYAYEYVVDDEDAKGEYYNWFGESRRLLGLPRVLFALGSATAVAFTLLAPPEAARALLAGALGTALAGAYGQSVLGGVMGDFLGATICMLELAVYLSLSADLPRLDTRALGWLAAVVALPQLYGAWRRFYERRMEQAIQEAKEC
;
A
#
# COMPACT_ATOMS: atom_id res chain seq x y z
N MET A 1 -3.43 -13.73 4.71
CA MET A 1 -3.37 -14.03 6.16
C MET A 1 -2.72 -12.86 6.86
N ALA A 2 -3.53 -11.92 7.35
CA ALA A 2 -3.12 -10.92 8.33
C ALA A 2 -2.88 -11.61 9.70
N PRO A 3 -2.06 -11.06 10.61
CA PRO A 3 -2.01 -11.53 11.98
C PRO A 3 -3.34 -11.14 12.66
N ASN A 4 -4.27 -12.08 12.69
CA ASN A 4 -5.52 -11.96 13.45
C ASN A 4 -5.33 -12.67 14.78
N ASN A 5 -5.19 -11.89 15.85
CA ASN A 5 -5.66 -12.14 17.23
C ASN A 5 -5.01 -11.10 18.15
N ALA A 6 -5.39 -9.83 17.99
CA ALA A 6 -5.27 -8.87 19.07
C ALA A 6 -6.45 -9.10 20.01
N LEU A 7 -6.13 -9.51 21.24
CA LEU A 7 -7.01 -9.69 22.41
C LEU A 7 -7.62 -11.09 22.61
N GLY A 8 -7.41 -11.59 23.83
CA GLY A 8 -7.89 -12.88 24.31
C GLY A 8 -9.41 -12.98 24.36
N ASN A 9 -9.91 -14.22 24.29
CA ASN A 9 -11.33 -14.52 24.36
C ASN A 9 -12.02 -13.81 25.54
N PRO A 10 -13.23 -13.25 25.36
CA PRO A 10 -14.08 -12.92 26.49
C PRO A 10 -14.32 -14.20 27.30
N SER A 11 -14.19 -14.12 28.63
CA SER A 11 -14.40 -15.28 29.50
C SER A 11 -15.81 -15.85 29.30
N ALA A 12 -15.95 -17.17 29.40
CA ALA A 12 -17.24 -17.87 29.24
C ALA A 12 -18.35 -17.31 30.16
N ALA A 13 -17.99 -16.60 31.24
CA ALA A 13 -18.92 -15.88 32.11
C ALA A 13 -19.59 -14.68 31.43
N ALA A 14 -18.88 -13.93 30.59
CA ALA A 14 -19.42 -12.77 29.87
C ALA A 14 -20.40 -13.17 28.75
N LEU A 15 -20.17 -14.32 28.12
CA LEU A 15 -21.09 -14.90 27.13
C LEU A 15 -22.36 -15.48 27.78
N ARG A 16 -22.26 -16.04 28.99
CA ARG A 16 -23.42 -16.53 29.76
C ARG A 16 -24.32 -15.39 30.23
N ALA A 17 -23.75 -14.31 30.77
CA ALA A 17 -24.51 -13.13 31.19
C ALA A 17 -25.32 -12.49 30.03
N ARG A 18 -24.77 -12.52 28.81
CA ARG A 18 -25.42 -11.97 27.60
C ARG A 18 -26.49 -12.92 27.02
N ALA A 19 -26.34 -14.22 27.22
CA ALA A 19 -27.32 -15.23 26.82
C ALA A 19 -28.51 -15.34 27.80
N GLU A 20 -28.27 -15.08 29.09
CA GLU A 20 -29.29 -15.11 30.14
C GLU A 20 -30.17 -13.85 30.17
N GLY A 21 -29.67 -12.71 29.67
CA GLY A 21 -30.39 -11.43 29.64
C GLY A 21 -31.42 -11.27 28.50
N GLY A 22 -31.59 -12.26 27.62
CA GLY A 22 -32.38 -12.07 26.41
C GLY A 22 -33.02 -13.35 25.87
N ARG A 23 -34.02 -13.90 26.56
CA ARG A 23 -35.11 -14.68 25.93
C ARG A 23 -36.25 -14.99 26.91
N THR A 24 -37.28 -14.16 26.85
CA THR A 24 -38.63 -14.55 27.24
C THR A 24 -39.35 -15.19 26.06
N SER A 25 -39.81 -16.41 26.29
CA SER A 25 -41.01 -17.04 25.74
C SER A 25 -41.01 -17.68 24.33
N LYS A 26 -41.30 -19.00 24.38
CA LYS A 26 -42.19 -19.81 23.53
C LYS A 26 -41.67 -20.40 22.20
N SER A 27 -41.34 -21.69 22.28
CA SER A 27 -41.53 -22.68 21.20
C SER A 27 -42.96 -23.23 21.24
N PRO A 28 -43.47 -23.81 20.13
CA PRO A 28 -43.62 -25.26 20.18
C PRO A 28 -43.20 -26.00 18.90
N ALA A 29 -42.97 -27.29 19.13
CA ALA A 29 -42.46 -28.34 18.27
C ALA A 29 -43.21 -28.60 16.95
N ARG A 30 -42.48 -29.10 15.95
CA ARG A 30 -43.00 -30.10 15.01
C ARG A 30 -41.91 -31.02 14.48
N ARG A 31 -42.17 -32.33 14.62
CA ARG A 31 -41.41 -33.46 14.04
C ARG A 31 -41.76 -33.65 12.57
N GLY A 32 -40.80 -34.15 11.77
CA GLY A 32 -41.08 -34.89 10.53
C GLY A 32 -39.89 -35.00 9.57
N ARG A 33 -39.38 -36.23 9.40
CA ARG A 33 -38.79 -36.93 8.21
C ARG A 33 -38.46 -36.12 6.94
N ALA A 34 -37.60 -36.53 6.01
CA ALA A 34 -36.50 -37.49 5.83
C ALA A 34 -36.17 -37.37 4.32
N ASN A 35 -34.89 -37.44 3.95
CA ASN A 35 -34.32 -37.53 2.59
C ASN A 35 -34.67 -36.45 1.55
N ASP A 36 -33.65 -35.80 1.00
CA ASP A 36 -33.41 -35.90 -0.45
C ASP A 36 -31.95 -35.57 -0.78
N ASP A 37 -31.44 -36.36 -1.72
CA ASP A 37 -30.08 -36.37 -2.23
C ASP A 37 -29.69 -35.05 -2.90
N ALA A 38 -28.63 -34.43 -2.42
CA ALA A 38 -27.87 -33.44 -3.19
C ALA A 38 -26.40 -33.84 -3.19
N ARG A 39 -25.97 -34.40 -4.32
CA ARG A 39 -24.57 -34.70 -4.65
C ARG A 39 -23.72 -33.46 -4.45
N THR A 40 -22.94 -33.42 -3.38
CA THR A 40 -21.82 -32.48 -3.24
C THR A 40 -20.68 -32.98 -4.13
N ALA A 41 -20.37 -32.20 -5.17
CA ALA A 41 -19.17 -32.38 -5.96
C ALA A 41 -17.95 -32.27 -5.04
N SER A 42 -17.09 -33.30 -5.08
CA SER A 42 -15.84 -33.41 -4.33
C SER A 42 -14.94 -32.22 -4.64
N ALA A 43 -14.66 -31.41 -3.62
CA ALA A 43 -13.70 -30.30 -3.66
C ALA A 43 -12.25 -30.78 -3.41
N ASP A 44 -11.88 -31.93 -3.97
CA ASP A 44 -10.58 -32.56 -3.76
C ASP A 44 -9.69 -32.28 -4.98
N GLY A 45 -9.28 -31.01 -5.12
CA GLY A 45 -8.42 -30.53 -6.22
C GLY A 45 -7.15 -29.82 -5.78
N PHE A 46 -6.93 -29.64 -4.47
CA PHE A 46 -5.69 -29.08 -3.93
C PHE A 46 -5.25 -29.95 -2.75
N GLY A 47 -4.01 -30.42 -2.79
CA GLY A 47 -3.44 -31.41 -1.88
C GLY A 47 -3.89 -31.24 -0.43
N ALA A 48 -4.77 -32.13 0.01
CA ALA A 48 -5.18 -32.30 1.40
C ALA A 48 -4.00 -32.94 2.16
N GLY A 49 -3.05 -32.11 2.54
CA GLY A 49 -1.82 -32.51 3.20
C GLY A 49 -1.31 -31.45 4.15
N ASP A 50 -2.19 -30.72 4.83
CA ASP A 50 -1.89 -30.12 6.13
C ASP A 50 -3.20 -29.72 6.83
N ARG A 51 -3.28 -30.02 8.13
CA ARG A 51 -4.41 -29.60 8.98
C ARG A 51 -4.49 -28.07 8.94
N PRO A 52 -5.69 -27.45 8.97
CA PRO A 52 -5.79 -26.01 9.16
C PRO A 52 -4.99 -25.63 10.41
N ILE A 53 -4.09 -24.66 10.26
CA ILE A 53 -3.21 -24.17 11.32
C ILE A 53 -4.07 -23.93 12.57
N SER A 54 -3.77 -24.63 13.67
CA SER A 54 -4.61 -24.56 14.85
C SER A 54 -4.60 -23.15 15.44
N ALA A 55 -5.71 -22.73 16.06
CA ALA A 55 -5.78 -21.45 16.75
C ALA A 55 -4.67 -21.30 17.80
N ALA A 56 -4.22 -22.42 18.40
CA ALA A 56 -3.08 -22.45 19.31
C ALA A 56 -1.75 -22.13 18.60
N VAL A 57 -1.54 -22.63 17.37
CA VAL A 57 -0.37 -22.30 16.55
C VAL A 57 -0.43 -20.85 16.06
N VAL A 58 -1.62 -20.31 15.78
CA VAL A 58 -1.77 -18.88 15.47
C VAL A 58 -1.47 -18.03 16.69
N ALA A 59 -1.99 -18.39 17.86
CA ALA A 59 -1.71 -17.70 19.12
C ALA A 59 -0.23 -17.80 19.55
N SER A 60 0.43 -18.93 19.26
CA SER A 60 1.85 -19.12 19.57
C SER A 60 2.79 -18.33 18.66
N ARG A 61 2.29 -17.74 17.56
CA ARG A 61 3.09 -16.81 16.72
C ARG A 61 3.32 -15.46 17.39
N GLY A 62 2.69 -15.22 18.55
CA GLY A 62 2.84 -14.00 19.33
C GLY A 62 2.04 -12.82 18.74
N THR A 63 1.85 -11.79 19.56
CA THR A 63 1.08 -10.57 19.23
C THR A 63 1.98 -9.41 18.77
N GLY A 64 3.29 -9.66 18.58
CA GLY A 64 4.28 -8.61 18.82
C GLY A 64 4.36 -8.28 20.32
N THR A 65 5.39 -7.55 20.73
CA THR A 65 5.57 -7.17 22.13
C THR A 65 4.44 -6.26 22.58
N ALA A 66 3.58 -6.71 23.50
CA ALA A 66 2.60 -5.85 24.16
C ALA A 66 3.25 -4.95 25.23
N VAL A 67 4.51 -5.22 25.56
CA VAL A 67 5.29 -4.43 26.52
C VAL A 67 5.73 -3.14 25.84
N ARG A 68 5.19 -2.00 26.31
CA ARG A 68 5.64 -0.68 25.88
C ARG A 68 7.04 -0.42 26.44
N THR A 69 8.01 -0.32 25.55
CA THR A 69 9.39 0.07 25.87
C THR A 69 9.52 1.59 25.77
N PRO A 70 10.14 2.27 26.76
CA PRO A 70 10.45 3.70 26.66
C PRO A 70 11.22 4.01 25.37
N LEU A 71 10.85 5.08 24.66
CA LEU A 71 11.43 5.35 23.34
C LEU A 71 12.91 5.78 23.43
N GLU A 72 13.35 6.22 24.61
CA GLU A 72 14.73 6.59 24.93
C GLU A 72 15.68 5.37 24.86
N GLU A 73 15.16 4.17 25.11
CA GLU A 73 15.95 2.92 25.01
C GLU A 73 16.34 2.58 23.57
N PHE A 74 15.65 3.14 22.58
CA PHE A 74 15.97 2.97 21.16
C PHE A 74 17.08 3.91 20.67
N GLU A 75 17.53 4.87 21.48
CA GLU A 75 18.52 5.86 21.03
C GLU A 75 19.97 5.40 21.26
N ALA A 76 20.18 4.27 21.97
CA ALA A 76 21.45 3.99 22.64
C ALA A 76 22.40 2.99 21.96
N LEU A 77 22.03 2.16 20.96
CA LEU A 77 22.92 1.06 20.50
C LEU A 77 22.98 0.78 18.98
N PRO A 78 24.18 0.54 18.39
CA PRO A 78 24.35 0.12 16.99
C PRO A 78 23.78 -1.26 16.64
N ARG A 79 23.71 -2.18 17.62
CA ARG A 79 23.11 -3.52 17.43
C ARG A 79 21.62 -3.45 17.06
N ASP A 80 20.99 -2.32 17.35
CA ASP A 80 19.60 -2.10 17.01
C ASP A 80 19.37 -1.90 15.52
N GLU A 81 20.33 -1.41 14.74
CA GLU A 81 20.11 -1.18 13.30
C GLU A 81 19.91 -2.48 12.54
N LEU A 82 20.63 -3.55 12.92
CA LEU A 82 20.43 -4.87 12.35
C LEU A 82 19.02 -5.39 12.67
N ARG A 83 18.52 -5.13 13.89
CA ARG A 83 17.14 -5.44 14.28
C ARG A 83 16.13 -4.60 13.52
N CYS A 84 16.36 -3.31 13.34
CA CYS A 84 15.52 -2.44 12.51
C CYS A 84 15.42 -2.95 11.08
N PHE A 85 16.56 -3.36 10.50
CA PHE A 85 16.61 -3.92 9.15
C PHE A 85 15.79 -5.21 9.03
N PHE A 86 16.03 -6.19 9.89
CA PHE A 86 15.30 -7.47 9.83
C PHE A 86 13.83 -7.36 10.27
N THR A 87 13.48 -6.43 11.18
CA THR A 87 12.08 -6.08 11.46
C THR A 87 11.42 -5.52 10.19
N GLY A 88 12.14 -4.71 9.40
CA GLY A 88 11.69 -4.28 8.07
C GLY A 88 11.51 -5.43 7.08
N VAL A 89 12.45 -6.39 7.03
CA VAL A 89 12.33 -7.61 6.19
C VAL A 89 11.07 -8.39 6.56
N MET A 90 10.85 -8.61 7.86
CA MET A 90 9.70 -9.33 8.38
C MET A 90 8.38 -8.61 8.12
N PHE A 91 8.41 -7.27 8.11
CA PHE A 91 7.23 -6.45 7.84
C PHE A 91 6.86 -6.43 6.35
N LEU A 92 7.84 -6.29 5.46
CA LEU A 92 7.61 -6.15 4.01
C LEU A 92 7.55 -7.47 3.25
N THR A 93 8.04 -8.57 3.82
CA THR A 93 8.15 -9.87 3.14
C THR A 93 7.67 -11.02 4.02
N ARG A 94 7.39 -12.17 3.39
CA ARG A 94 7.07 -13.44 4.05
C ARG A 94 8.31 -14.32 4.27
N LEU A 95 9.52 -13.75 4.17
CA LEU A 95 10.75 -14.50 4.40
C LEU A 95 10.94 -14.81 5.89
N PRO A 96 11.46 -16.00 6.24
CA PRO A 96 11.80 -16.31 7.61
C PRO A 96 12.87 -15.33 8.10
N CYS A 97 12.61 -14.70 9.24
CA CYS A 97 13.53 -13.78 9.89
C CYS A 97 14.17 -14.42 11.13
N PRO A 98 15.32 -13.91 11.59
CA PRO A 98 15.94 -14.41 12.81
C PRO A 98 14.99 -14.32 14.01
N GLY A 99 14.99 -15.33 14.89
CA GLY A 99 14.03 -15.44 16.00
C GLY A 99 14.16 -14.36 17.08
N TRP A 100 15.17 -13.49 17.01
CA TRP A 100 15.34 -12.32 17.88
C TRP A 100 14.70 -11.05 17.31
N CYS A 101 14.10 -11.12 16.11
CA CYS A 101 13.32 -10.04 15.50
C CYS A 101 11.83 -10.22 15.80
N ASP A 102 11.15 -9.10 16.03
CA ASP A 102 9.72 -9.03 16.32
C ASP A 102 9.09 -7.80 15.67
N HIS A 103 7.75 -7.73 15.71
CA HIS A 103 6.96 -6.64 15.11
C HIS A 103 6.94 -5.37 15.97
N HIS A 104 7.96 -5.15 16.80
CA HIS A 104 7.97 -4.04 17.75
C HIS A 104 7.95 -2.67 17.02
N PRO A 105 6.96 -1.79 17.27
CA PRO A 105 6.77 -0.52 16.58
C PRO A 105 7.99 0.41 16.57
N GLY A 106 8.71 0.52 17.68
CA GLY A 106 9.93 1.33 17.76
C GLY A 106 11.03 0.92 16.76
N TYR A 107 11.34 -0.39 16.68
CA TYR A 107 12.29 -0.92 15.70
C TYR A 107 11.76 -0.81 14.27
N LEU A 108 10.47 -1.04 14.06
CA LEU A 108 9.85 -0.87 12.75
C LEU A 108 9.92 0.58 12.27
N MET A 109 9.63 1.54 13.15
CA MET A 109 9.66 2.97 12.83
C MET A 109 11.08 3.44 12.47
N ARG A 110 12.09 3.02 13.25
CA ARG A 110 13.50 3.23 12.88
C ARG A 110 13.86 2.53 11.56
N GLY A 111 13.30 1.34 11.35
CA GLY A 111 13.47 0.48 10.18
C GLY A 111 12.89 1.05 8.88
N MET A 112 11.97 2.01 8.96
CA MET A 112 11.44 2.72 7.78
C MET A 112 12.55 3.36 6.93
N ALA A 113 13.68 3.71 7.54
CA ALA A 113 14.87 4.21 6.83
C ALA A 113 15.43 3.19 5.80
N TYR A 114 15.27 1.89 6.06
CA TYR A 114 15.76 0.80 5.23
C TYR A 114 14.77 0.37 4.14
N PHE A 115 13.56 0.92 4.11
CA PHE A 115 12.53 0.54 3.13
C PHE A 115 12.98 0.66 1.66
N PRO A 116 13.77 1.66 1.25
CA PRO A 116 14.30 1.71 -0.12
C PRO A 116 15.29 0.58 -0.41
N VAL A 117 16.17 0.27 0.53
CA VAL A 117 17.12 -0.85 0.41
C VAL A 117 16.38 -2.18 0.32
N LEU A 118 15.37 -2.39 1.18
CA LEU A 118 14.50 -3.57 1.11
C LEU A 118 13.68 -3.59 -0.19
N GLY A 119 13.26 -2.43 -0.67
CA GLY A 119 12.65 -2.27 -1.99
C GLY A 119 13.56 -2.72 -3.11
N ALA A 120 14.84 -2.37 -3.07
CA ALA A 120 15.82 -2.85 -4.03
C ALA A 120 15.97 -4.38 -3.99
N LEU A 121 15.95 -5.00 -2.79
CA LEU A 121 15.99 -6.46 -2.66
C LEU A 121 14.72 -7.14 -3.23
N ILE A 122 13.54 -6.59 -2.96
CA ILE A 122 12.27 -7.04 -3.54
C ILE A 122 12.29 -6.85 -5.07
N GLY A 123 12.90 -5.74 -5.54
CA GLY A 123 13.08 -5.47 -6.96
C GLY A 123 14.05 -6.43 -7.63
N LEU A 124 15.12 -6.85 -6.97
CA LEU A 124 16.04 -7.88 -7.48
C LEU A 124 15.32 -9.22 -7.63
N TRP A 125 14.49 -9.57 -6.65
CA TRP A 125 13.63 -10.74 -6.73
C TRP A 125 12.67 -10.68 -7.92
N ALA A 126 11.96 -9.56 -8.08
CA ALA A 126 11.05 -9.33 -9.19
C ALA A 126 11.78 -9.38 -10.55
N ALA A 127 12.93 -8.71 -10.64
CA ALA A 127 13.76 -8.68 -11.85
C ALA A 127 14.28 -10.06 -12.23
N ALA A 128 14.67 -10.90 -11.27
CA ALA A 128 15.09 -12.27 -11.53
C ALA A 128 13.97 -13.11 -12.18
N PHE A 129 12.74 -12.97 -11.68
CA PHE A 129 11.57 -13.63 -12.29
C PHE A 129 11.25 -13.06 -13.67
N TYR A 130 11.37 -11.75 -13.84
CA TYR A 130 11.18 -11.10 -15.12
C TYR A 130 12.18 -11.62 -16.16
N ASP A 131 13.48 -11.55 -15.87
CA ASP A 131 14.54 -11.94 -16.80
C ASP A 131 14.49 -13.43 -17.12
N ALA A 132 14.20 -14.28 -16.12
CA ALA A 132 13.98 -15.71 -16.34
C ALA A 132 12.78 -15.97 -17.27
N ALA A 133 11.65 -15.28 -17.05
CA ALA A 133 10.47 -15.45 -17.89
C ALA A 133 10.67 -14.86 -19.30
N ALA A 134 11.36 -13.73 -19.43
CA ALA A 134 11.64 -13.08 -20.71
C ALA A 134 12.56 -13.91 -21.61
N SER A 135 13.31 -14.88 -21.04
CA SER A 135 14.10 -15.83 -21.82
C SER A 135 13.24 -16.81 -22.65
N LEU A 136 11.96 -16.99 -22.31
CA LEU A 136 11.08 -17.98 -22.92
C LEU A 136 9.77 -17.37 -23.45
N TRP A 137 9.25 -16.31 -22.83
CA TRP A 137 7.95 -15.72 -23.15
C TRP A 137 8.06 -14.23 -23.52
N PRO A 138 7.03 -13.66 -24.18
CA PRO A 138 6.98 -12.23 -24.48
C PRO A 138 7.03 -11.34 -23.22
N PRO A 139 7.49 -10.08 -23.33
CA PRO A 139 7.64 -9.15 -22.20
C PRO A 139 6.41 -9.00 -21.30
N LEU A 140 5.20 -9.09 -21.87
CA LEU A 140 3.96 -9.02 -21.10
C LEU A 140 3.78 -10.21 -20.15
N VAL A 141 4.13 -11.42 -20.59
CA VAL A 141 4.07 -12.60 -19.73
C VAL A 141 5.11 -12.50 -18.62
N ALA A 142 6.32 -12.04 -18.96
CA ALA A 142 7.37 -11.77 -17.98
C ALA A 142 6.95 -10.73 -16.94
N ALA A 143 6.28 -9.66 -17.35
CA ALA A 143 5.74 -8.62 -16.46
C ALA A 143 4.70 -9.17 -15.47
N VAL A 144 3.79 -10.04 -15.94
CA VAL A 144 2.79 -10.69 -15.09
C VAL A 144 3.46 -11.65 -14.10
N LEU A 145 4.42 -12.47 -14.54
CA LEU A 145 5.14 -13.40 -13.66
C LEU A 145 6.00 -12.66 -12.62
N SER A 146 6.68 -11.59 -13.02
CA SER A 146 7.41 -10.68 -12.13
C SER A 146 6.49 -10.07 -11.07
N SER A 147 5.29 -9.62 -11.47
CA SER A 147 4.29 -9.07 -10.54
C SER A 147 3.75 -10.15 -9.60
N GLY A 148 3.48 -11.36 -10.10
CA GLY A 148 3.11 -12.51 -9.28
C GLY A 148 4.19 -12.88 -8.26
N ALA A 149 5.46 -12.78 -8.64
CA ALA A 149 6.60 -13.04 -7.75
C ALA A 149 6.68 -12.02 -6.61
N THR A 150 6.39 -10.73 -6.85
CA THR A 150 6.31 -9.74 -5.77
C THR A 150 5.11 -10.00 -4.87
N LEU A 151 3.93 -10.31 -5.42
CA LEU A 151 2.75 -10.63 -4.63
C LEU A 151 2.97 -11.85 -3.73
N TRP A 152 3.67 -12.86 -4.24
CA TRP A 152 4.05 -14.04 -3.46
C TRP A 152 4.99 -13.69 -2.31
N LEU A 153 6.05 -12.92 -2.59
CA LEU A 153 7.08 -12.54 -1.62
C LEU A 153 6.55 -11.60 -0.53
N THR A 154 5.82 -10.54 -0.91
CA THR A 154 5.31 -9.51 0.02
C THR A 154 3.98 -9.91 0.64
N GLY A 155 3.24 -10.77 -0.05
CA GLY A 155 1.94 -11.22 0.39
C GLY A 155 0.79 -10.29 0.08
N CYS A 156 0.90 -9.53 -1.02
CA CYS A 156 -0.04 -8.47 -1.41
C CYS A 156 -0.14 -7.34 -0.39
N PHE A 157 0.92 -7.09 0.39
CA PHE A 157 0.85 -6.19 1.54
C PHE A 157 0.49 -4.74 1.16
N HIS A 158 1.14 -4.18 0.15
CA HIS A 158 0.82 -2.82 -0.30
C HIS A 158 -0.40 -2.80 -1.23
N GLU A 159 -0.60 -3.88 -1.97
CA GLU A 159 -1.72 -4.04 -2.90
C GLU A 159 -3.08 -4.13 -2.17
N ASP A 160 -3.10 -4.69 -0.97
CA ASP A 160 -4.24 -4.64 -0.04
C ASP A 160 -4.54 -3.19 0.32
N GLY A 161 -3.53 -2.44 0.79
CA GLY A 161 -3.68 -1.01 1.10
C GLY A 161 -4.10 -0.14 -0.10
N LEU A 162 -3.70 -0.49 -1.32
CA LEU A 162 -4.21 0.11 -2.56
C LEU A 162 -5.72 -0.13 -2.71
N CYS A 163 -6.18 -1.37 -2.54
CA CYS A 163 -7.59 -1.72 -2.64
C CYS A 163 -8.42 -0.99 -1.58
N ASP A 164 -7.98 -1.04 -0.33
CA ASP A 164 -8.64 -0.37 0.80
C ASP A 164 -8.73 1.14 0.56
N THR A 165 -7.63 1.76 0.10
CA THR A 165 -7.61 3.20 -0.22
C THR A 165 -8.57 3.55 -1.36
N LEU A 166 -8.62 2.73 -2.42
CA LEU A 166 -9.50 2.96 -3.57
C LEU A 166 -10.98 2.88 -3.16
N ASP A 167 -11.36 1.87 -2.37
CA ASP A 167 -12.73 1.76 -1.86
C ASP A 167 -13.05 2.84 -0.84
N GLY A 168 -12.14 3.12 0.08
CA GLY A 168 -12.28 4.17 1.06
C GLY A 168 -12.57 5.51 0.40
N PHE A 169 -11.72 5.93 -0.53
CA PHE A 169 -11.82 7.22 -1.20
C PHE A 169 -12.93 7.28 -2.25
N GLY A 170 -13.23 6.16 -2.93
CA GLY A 170 -14.30 6.10 -3.91
C GLY A 170 -15.69 6.02 -3.29
N GLY A 171 -15.84 5.32 -2.16
CA GLY A 171 -17.13 5.05 -1.52
C GLY A 171 -17.48 5.93 -0.32
N GLY A 172 -16.49 6.62 0.28
CA GLY A 172 -16.68 7.45 1.47
C GLY A 172 -16.88 8.93 1.15
N TRP A 173 -17.81 9.58 1.85
CA TRP A 173 -18.09 11.03 1.70
C TRP A 173 -17.54 11.87 2.86
N THR A 174 -17.27 11.24 4.00
CA THR A 174 -16.67 11.87 5.18
C THR A 174 -15.47 11.06 5.65
N LYS A 175 -14.51 11.68 6.36
CA LYS A 175 -13.33 10.99 6.92
C LYS A 175 -13.71 9.72 7.70
N ALA A 176 -14.72 9.80 8.56
CA ALA A 176 -15.18 8.64 9.33
C ALA A 176 -15.73 7.50 8.45
N GLN A 177 -16.43 7.84 7.36
CA GLN A 177 -16.91 6.83 6.42
C GLN A 177 -15.76 6.19 5.63
N ILE A 178 -14.79 7.00 5.19
CA ILE A 178 -13.59 6.53 4.47
C ILE A 178 -12.84 5.53 5.34
N LEU A 179 -12.49 5.89 6.57
CA LEU A 179 -11.75 5.03 7.50
C LEU A 179 -12.51 3.74 7.83
N ARG A 180 -13.84 3.82 7.99
CA ARG A 180 -14.69 2.64 8.20
C ARG A 180 -14.69 1.70 6.99
N ILE A 181 -14.68 2.23 5.77
CA ILE A 181 -14.64 1.42 4.54
C ILE A 181 -13.27 0.77 4.38
N MET A 182 -12.18 1.50 4.62
CA MET A 182 -10.81 0.95 4.55
C MET A 182 -10.58 -0.21 5.53
N LYS A 183 -11.34 -0.28 6.62
CA LYS A 183 -11.29 -1.39 7.60
C LYS A 183 -12.16 -2.59 7.22
N ASP A 184 -13.04 -2.44 6.22
CA ASP A 184 -13.91 -3.52 5.78
C ASP A 184 -13.10 -4.50 4.92
N SER A 185 -12.96 -5.73 5.40
CA SER A 185 -12.23 -6.80 4.68
C SER A 185 -12.85 -7.19 3.32
N ARG A 186 -14.00 -6.63 2.94
CA ARG A 186 -14.67 -6.92 1.67
C ARG A 186 -14.31 -5.86 0.64
N ASN A 187 -13.83 -6.32 -0.52
CA ASN A 187 -13.58 -5.45 -1.65
C ASN A 187 -14.91 -5.00 -2.31
N GLY A 188 -15.04 -3.70 -2.51
CA GLY A 188 -16.07 -3.04 -3.29
C GLY A 188 -15.68 -2.84 -4.75
N SER A 189 -16.54 -2.12 -5.47
CA SER A 189 -16.38 -1.89 -6.91
C SER A 189 -15.18 -1.01 -7.24
N TYR A 190 -14.79 -0.08 -6.37
CA TYR A 190 -13.67 0.82 -6.62
C TYR A 190 -12.34 0.09 -6.47
N ALA A 191 -12.16 -0.72 -5.42
CA ALA A 191 -11.01 -1.62 -5.29
C ALA A 191 -10.92 -2.59 -6.46
N THR A 192 -12.05 -3.19 -6.86
CA THR A 192 -12.08 -4.16 -7.97
C THR A 192 -11.64 -3.50 -9.27
N MET A 193 -12.31 -2.42 -9.69
CA MET A 193 -12.00 -1.76 -10.96
C MET A 193 -10.64 -1.08 -10.94
N GLY A 194 -10.31 -0.35 -9.86
CA GLY A 194 -9.05 0.37 -9.74
C GLY A 194 -7.86 -0.58 -9.58
N GLY A 195 -7.99 -1.66 -8.81
CA GLY A 195 -6.99 -2.71 -8.69
C GLY A 195 -6.73 -3.42 -10.02
N CYS A 196 -7.79 -3.76 -10.77
CA CYS A 196 -7.65 -4.32 -12.12
C CYS A 196 -6.93 -3.36 -13.06
N LEU A 197 -7.32 -2.08 -13.08
CA LEU A 197 -6.65 -1.06 -13.90
C LEU A 197 -5.18 -0.89 -13.51
N TRP A 198 -4.87 -0.91 -12.21
CA TRP A 198 -3.49 -0.83 -11.72
C TRP A 198 -2.64 -2.01 -12.20
N VAL A 199 -3.14 -3.26 -12.06
CA VAL A 199 -2.42 -4.45 -12.53
C VAL A 199 -2.20 -4.42 -14.04
N VAL A 200 -3.23 -4.04 -14.82
CA VAL A 200 -3.13 -3.93 -16.28
C VAL A 200 -2.13 -2.85 -16.69
N ALA A 201 -2.22 -1.66 -16.10
CA ALA A 201 -1.32 -0.56 -16.41
C ALA A 201 0.14 -0.89 -16.02
N LYS A 202 0.35 -1.48 -14.84
CA LYS A 202 1.66 -1.94 -14.37
C LYS A 202 2.25 -2.98 -15.33
N SER A 203 1.46 -3.97 -15.72
CA SER A 203 1.90 -5.03 -16.64
C SER A 203 2.23 -4.47 -18.02
N ALA A 204 1.43 -3.56 -18.55
CA ALA A 204 1.67 -2.92 -19.84
C ALA A 204 2.93 -2.03 -19.84
N ALA A 205 3.13 -1.23 -18.79
CA ALA A 205 4.32 -0.39 -18.65
C ALA A 205 5.60 -1.23 -18.52
N LEU A 206 5.55 -2.30 -17.72
CA LEU A 206 6.67 -3.25 -17.59
C LEU A 206 6.95 -4.03 -18.87
N ALA A 207 5.90 -4.43 -19.60
CA ALA A 207 6.05 -5.07 -20.91
C ALA A 207 6.80 -4.15 -21.88
N ARG A 208 6.41 -2.87 -21.92
CA ARG A 208 7.04 -1.86 -22.77
C ARG A 208 8.52 -1.65 -22.44
N LEU A 209 8.87 -1.64 -21.15
CA LEU A 209 10.27 -1.58 -20.70
C LEU A 209 11.07 -2.82 -21.14
N GLY A 210 10.43 -3.97 -21.35
CA GLY A 210 11.09 -5.18 -21.85
C GLY A 210 11.37 -5.23 -23.33
N GLU A 211 10.84 -4.32 -24.15
CA GLU A 211 10.91 -4.41 -25.62
C GLU A 211 12.27 -3.99 -26.23
N GLY A 212 13.32 -3.83 -25.41
CA GLY A 212 14.71 -3.55 -25.86
C GLY A 212 14.95 -2.18 -26.52
N SER A 213 13.90 -1.43 -26.83
CA SER A 213 13.95 -0.10 -27.49
C SER A 213 13.97 1.08 -26.51
N VAL A 214 13.90 0.80 -25.20
CA VAL A 214 13.87 1.83 -24.15
C VAL A 214 15.20 1.81 -23.38
N SER A 215 15.93 2.94 -23.39
CA SER A 215 17.14 3.14 -22.59
C SER A 215 16.87 2.89 -21.10
N GLY A 216 17.72 2.13 -20.40
CA GLY A 216 17.55 1.76 -18.98
C GLY A 216 16.98 0.35 -18.74
N SER A 217 16.83 -0.44 -19.81
CA SER A 217 16.27 -1.80 -19.81
C SER A 217 17.34 -2.88 -19.94
N VAL A 218 18.59 -2.56 -19.60
CA VAL A 218 19.71 -3.50 -19.64
C VAL A 218 20.51 -3.28 -18.36
N TRP A 219 20.84 -4.36 -17.65
CA TRP A 219 21.75 -4.30 -16.51
C TRP A 219 23.04 -3.58 -16.93
N ALA A 220 23.53 -2.65 -16.11
CA ALA A 220 24.79 -1.94 -16.40
C ALA A 220 25.98 -2.89 -16.65
N LEU A 221 25.90 -4.13 -16.14
CA LEU A 221 26.87 -5.22 -16.34
C LEU A 221 26.61 -6.11 -17.57
N GLY A 222 25.70 -5.71 -18.47
CA GLY A 222 25.56 -6.26 -19.83
C GLY A 222 24.75 -7.56 -19.97
N ALA A 223 24.02 -7.99 -18.94
CA ALA A 223 23.39 -9.32 -18.92
C ALA A 223 21.85 -9.33 -18.78
N SER A 224 21.12 -8.26 -19.14
CA SER A 224 19.64 -8.34 -19.16
C SER A 224 19.09 -8.33 -20.58
N VAL A 225 17.97 -9.03 -20.73
CA VAL A 225 17.11 -9.06 -21.91
C VAL A 225 15.90 -8.11 -21.72
N GLY A 226 15.84 -7.31 -20.66
CA GLY A 226 14.65 -6.50 -20.34
C GLY A 226 14.67 -5.66 -19.04
N ALA A 227 13.48 -5.36 -18.51
CA ALA A 227 13.18 -4.28 -17.57
C ALA A 227 13.83 -4.33 -16.15
N GLY A 228 14.76 -5.25 -15.88
CA GLY A 228 15.34 -5.53 -14.55
C GLY A 228 15.79 -4.31 -13.73
N PRO A 229 16.72 -3.47 -14.22
CA PRO A 229 17.15 -2.26 -13.50
C PRO A 229 16.01 -1.31 -13.16
N SER A 230 15.07 -1.13 -14.10
CA SER A 230 13.89 -0.28 -13.90
C SER A 230 12.97 -0.84 -12.81
N ILE A 231 12.82 -2.17 -12.72
CA ILE A 231 12.08 -2.85 -11.65
C ILE A 231 12.71 -2.58 -10.28
N VAL A 232 14.04 -2.72 -10.16
CA VAL A 232 14.76 -2.46 -8.90
C VAL A 232 14.60 -1.00 -8.46
N VAL A 233 14.79 -0.06 -9.40
CA VAL A 233 14.66 1.36 -9.09
C VAL A 233 13.23 1.73 -8.71
N ALA A 234 12.22 1.24 -9.42
CA ALA A 234 10.83 1.52 -9.07
C ALA A 234 10.48 1.01 -7.66
N GLN A 235 10.87 -0.21 -7.32
CA GLN A 235 10.59 -0.81 -6.01
C GLN A 235 11.31 -0.08 -4.86
N SER A 236 12.53 0.41 -5.11
CA SER A 236 13.31 1.22 -4.15
C SER A 236 12.74 2.63 -3.99
N VAL A 237 12.55 3.36 -5.09
CA VAL A 237 12.08 4.76 -5.10
C VAL A 237 10.66 4.87 -4.54
N ALA A 238 9.75 3.96 -4.91
CA ALA A 238 8.38 3.98 -4.41
C ALA A 238 8.34 3.82 -2.88
N ARG A 239 9.14 2.91 -2.32
CA ARG A 239 9.22 2.68 -0.86
C ARG A 239 9.92 3.81 -0.11
N ALA A 240 10.75 4.61 -0.78
CA ALA A 240 11.35 5.80 -0.19
C ALA A 240 10.31 6.86 0.17
N SER A 241 9.09 6.80 -0.36
CA SER A 241 7.99 7.72 -0.02
C SER A 241 7.50 7.58 1.42
N ALA A 242 7.61 6.39 2.04
CA ALA A 242 7.04 6.15 3.36
C ALA A 242 7.68 7.02 4.45
N ALA A 243 9.02 7.11 4.47
CA ALA A 243 9.75 7.87 5.47
C ALA A 243 9.43 9.38 5.49
N PRO A 244 9.53 10.14 4.37
CA PRO A 244 9.18 11.55 4.35
C PRO A 244 7.69 11.79 4.62
N LEU A 245 6.78 10.89 4.23
CA LEU A 245 5.35 11.03 4.53
C LEU A 245 5.07 10.93 6.03
N ILE A 246 5.60 9.90 6.71
CA ILE A 246 5.46 9.74 8.16
C ILE A 246 6.16 10.89 8.92
N TYR A 247 7.28 11.38 8.38
CA TYR A 247 8.01 12.51 8.98
C TYR A 247 7.30 13.85 8.82
N ALA A 248 6.66 14.11 7.68
CA ALA A 248 6.07 15.41 7.38
C ALA A 248 4.62 15.55 7.84
N TYR A 249 3.88 14.44 7.95
CA TYR A 249 2.44 14.44 8.23
C TYR A 249 2.10 13.73 9.53
N GLU A 250 0.93 14.05 10.07
CA GLU A 250 0.39 13.34 11.23
C GLU A 250 0.04 11.91 10.85
N TYR A 251 0.38 10.95 11.72
CA TYR A 251 -0.03 9.56 11.53
C TYR A 251 -1.46 9.43 12.04
N VAL A 252 -2.40 9.09 11.16
CA VAL A 252 -3.81 8.99 11.52
C VAL A 252 -4.01 7.76 12.38
N VAL A 253 -4.52 8.02 13.58
CA VAL A 253 -4.84 7.05 14.60
C VAL A 253 -6.36 7.03 14.78
N ASP A 254 -6.95 5.86 14.94
CA ASP A 254 -8.39 5.70 15.17
C ASP A 254 -8.61 4.94 16.50
N ASP A 255 -9.15 5.65 17.48
CA ASP A 255 -9.28 5.22 18.88
C ASP A 255 -10.37 4.15 19.10
N GLU A 256 -11.19 3.85 18.09
CA GLU A 256 -12.30 2.89 18.21
C GLU A 256 -11.92 1.42 17.95
N ASP A 257 -10.64 1.10 17.69
CA ASP A 257 -10.19 -0.23 17.27
C ASP A 257 -9.30 -0.95 18.32
N ALA A 258 -9.51 -2.25 18.50
CA ALA A 258 -8.66 -3.13 19.29
C ALA A 258 -7.25 -3.30 18.69
N LYS A 259 -7.09 -3.13 17.37
CA LYS A 259 -5.77 -2.98 16.72
C LYS A 259 -5.15 -1.60 16.97
N GLY A 260 -5.94 -0.65 17.46
CA GLY A 260 -5.55 0.72 17.75
C GLY A 260 -4.29 0.76 18.61
N GLU A 261 -4.21 0.03 19.72
CA GLU A 261 -3.04 0.12 20.62
C GLU A 261 -1.68 -0.04 19.91
N TYR A 262 -1.56 -0.96 18.95
CA TYR A 262 -0.34 -1.13 18.15
C TYR A 262 -0.09 0.07 17.23
N TYR A 263 -1.10 0.50 16.47
CA TYR A 263 -0.98 1.60 15.52
C TYR A 263 -0.83 2.97 16.20
N ASN A 264 -1.47 3.16 17.36
CA ASN A 264 -1.30 4.31 18.25
C ASN A 264 0.16 4.36 18.71
N TRP A 265 0.70 3.24 19.20
CA TRP A 265 2.11 3.18 19.60
C TRP A 265 3.07 3.38 18.42
N PHE A 266 2.73 2.87 17.24
CA PHE A 266 3.47 3.15 16.02
C PHE A 266 3.47 4.65 15.68
N GLY A 267 2.32 5.30 15.76
CA GLY A 267 2.17 6.75 15.59
C GLY A 267 3.00 7.54 16.61
N GLU A 268 2.95 7.17 17.89
CA GLU A 268 3.77 7.75 18.97
C GLU A 268 5.28 7.57 18.70
N SER A 269 5.65 6.44 18.10
CA SER A 269 7.04 6.10 17.78
C SER A 269 7.62 6.96 16.65
N ARG A 270 6.82 7.75 15.93
CA ARG A 270 7.23 8.68 14.85
C ARG A 270 8.48 9.49 15.19
N ARG A 271 8.66 9.87 16.46
CA ARG A 271 9.85 10.62 16.91
C ARG A 271 11.17 9.91 16.64
N LEU A 272 11.16 8.58 16.53
CA LEU A 272 12.32 7.77 16.20
C LEU A 272 12.75 7.87 14.73
N LEU A 273 11.88 8.37 13.86
CA LEU A 273 12.15 8.63 12.44
C LEU A 273 12.64 10.07 12.25
N GLY A 274 13.84 10.38 12.75
CA GLY A 274 14.43 11.72 12.59
C GLY A 274 14.90 12.04 11.17
N LEU A 275 15.23 13.32 10.93
CA LEU A 275 15.74 13.81 9.65
C LEU A 275 16.92 12.96 9.09
N PRO A 276 17.92 12.51 9.87
CA PRO A 276 19.01 11.67 9.34
C PRO A 276 18.51 10.36 8.71
N ARG A 277 17.45 9.75 9.27
CA ARG A 277 16.86 8.52 8.73
C ARG A 277 16.09 8.77 7.45
N VAL A 278 15.37 9.90 7.37
CA VAL A 278 14.70 10.33 6.14
C VAL A 278 15.73 10.59 5.04
N LEU A 279 16.82 11.28 5.36
CA LEU A 279 17.92 11.53 4.42
C LEU A 279 18.60 10.23 3.99
N PHE A 280 18.78 9.26 4.89
CA PHE A 280 19.29 7.93 4.52
C PHE A 280 18.35 7.19 3.57
N ALA A 281 17.03 7.22 3.80
CA ALA A 281 16.06 6.62 2.89
C ALA A 281 16.12 7.26 1.49
N LEU A 282 16.07 8.60 1.42
CA LEU A 282 16.15 9.32 0.14
C LEU A 282 17.51 9.12 -0.55
N GLY A 283 18.60 9.15 0.22
CA GLY A 283 19.96 8.95 -0.27
C GLY A 283 20.21 7.54 -0.80
N SER A 284 19.71 6.50 -0.12
CA SER A 284 19.82 5.12 -0.57
C SER A 284 18.99 4.87 -1.84
N ALA A 285 17.77 5.42 -1.93
CA ALA A 285 16.97 5.36 -3.15
C ALA A 285 17.65 6.06 -4.34
N THR A 286 18.25 7.21 -4.09
CA THR A 286 19.03 7.98 -5.07
C THR A 286 20.25 7.19 -5.54
N ALA A 287 21.00 6.59 -4.61
CA ALA A 287 22.15 5.76 -4.92
C ALA A 287 21.76 4.55 -5.78
N VAL A 288 20.68 3.86 -5.44
CA VAL A 288 20.14 2.74 -6.26
C VAL A 288 19.79 3.22 -7.67
N ALA A 289 19.08 4.35 -7.79
CA ALA A 289 18.68 4.90 -9.09
C ALA A 289 19.89 5.22 -10.00
N PHE A 290 20.88 5.96 -9.50
CA PHE A 290 22.06 6.34 -10.28
C PHE A 290 23.06 5.20 -10.49
N THR A 291 22.99 4.13 -9.70
CA THR A 291 23.82 2.93 -9.91
C THR A 291 23.27 2.07 -11.05
N LEU A 292 21.95 1.99 -11.18
CA LEU A 292 21.30 1.03 -12.08
C LEU A 292 20.77 1.64 -13.37
N LEU A 293 20.52 2.94 -13.40
CA LEU A 293 20.00 3.65 -14.56
C LEU A 293 20.97 4.75 -15.01
N ALA A 294 20.91 5.10 -16.29
CA ALA A 294 21.61 6.26 -16.78
C ALA A 294 21.05 7.56 -16.13
N PRO A 295 21.86 8.63 -16.02
CA PRO A 295 21.47 9.82 -15.27
C PRO A 295 20.10 10.44 -15.63
N PRO A 296 19.67 10.54 -16.90
CA PRO A 296 18.36 11.12 -17.20
C PRO A 296 17.21 10.19 -16.79
N GLU A 297 17.33 8.87 -16.97
CA GLU A 297 16.36 7.88 -16.49
C GLU A 297 16.25 7.90 -14.96
N ALA A 298 17.39 7.93 -14.26
CA ALA A 298 17.44 8.03 -12.81
C ALA A 298 16.75 9.31 -12.32
N ALA A 299 17.03 10.45 -12.95
CA ALA A 299 16.39 11.72 -12.62
C ALA A 299 14.87 11.69 -12.84
N ARG A 300 14.38 11.07 -13.93
CA ARG A 300 12.94 10.90 -14.18
C ARG A 300 12.27 10.04 -13.11
N ALA A 301 12.88 8.90 -12.76
CA ALA A 301 12.35 8.01 -11.72
C ALA A 301 12.28 8.73 -10.36
N LEU A 302 13.33 9.44 -9.97
CA LEU A 302 13.38 10.20 -8.73
C LEU A 302 12.38 11.36 -8.72
N LEU A 303 12.23 12.07 -9.85
CA LEU A 303 11.25 13.14 -9.99
C LEU A 303 9.81 12.62 -9.88
N ALA A 304 9.49 11.50 -10.54
CA ALA A 304 8.19 10.84 -10.41
C ALA A 304 7.92 10.42 -8.96
N GLY A 305 8.91 9.83 -8.30
CA GLY A 305 8.86 9.48 -6.87
C GLY A 305 8.62 10.68 -5.97
N ALA A 306 9.40 11.76 -6.13
CA ALA A 306 9.31 12.96 -5.31
C ALA A 306 7.99 13.71 -5.50
N LEU A 307 7.58 13.92 -6.77
CA LEU A 307 6.32 14.60 -7.08
C LEU A 307 5.13 13.79 -6.58
N GLY A 308 5.09 12.48 -6.86
CA GLY A 308 3.99 11.65 -6.39
C GLY A 308 3.93 11.53 -4.86
N THR A 309 5.08 11.52 -4.18
CA THR A 309 5.14 11.59 -2.71
C THR A 309 4.55 12.90 -2.19
N ALA A 310 4.91 14.05 -2.78
CA ALA A 310 4.38 15.35 -2.39
C ALA A 310 2.87 15.45 -2.63
N LEU A 311 2.39 14.97 -3.78
CA LEU A 311 0.96 14.93 -4.11
C LEU A 311 0.19 13.99 -3.17
N ALA A 312 0.73 12.81 -2.86
CA ALA A 312 0.12 11.89 -1.91
C ALA A 312 0.05 12.49 -0.50
N GLY A 313 1.08 13.19 -0.06
CA GLY A 313 1.08 13.90 1.23
C GLY A 313 0.01 15.00 1.30
N ALA A 314 -0.05 15.87 0.28
CA ALA A 314 -1.07 16.91 0.20
C ALA A 314 -2.48 16.31 0.16
N TYR A 315 -2.68 15.24 -0.61
CA TYR A 315 -3.96 14.58 -0.73
C TYR A 315 -4.38 13.88 0.56
N GLY A 316 -3.50 13.08 1.18
CA GLY A 316 -3.71 12.45 2.48
C GLY A 316 -4.04 13.46 3.57
N GLN A 317 -3.33 14.60 3.62
CA GLN A 317 -3.64 15.67 4.57
C GLN A 317 -5.06 16.24 4.35
N SER A 318 -5.49 16.43 3.11
CA SER A 318 -6.80 17.00 2.81
C SER A 318 -7.97 16.03 3.05
N VAL A 319 -7.78 14.73 2.86
CA VAL A 319 -8.85 13.72 2.95
C VAL A 319 -8.87 13.04 4.32
N LEU A 320 -7.70 12.61 4.80
CA LEU A 320 -7.54 11.85 6.03
C LEU A 320 -7.07 12.71 7.21
N GLY A 321 -6.56 13.93 6.94
CA GLY A 321 -5.91 14.76 7.96
C GLY A 321 -4.48 14.33 8.28
N GLY A 322 -3.87 13.46 7.45
CA GLY A 322 -2.54 12.90 7.67
C GLY A 322 -2.27 11.69 6.78
N VAL A 323 -1.50 10.73 7.28
CA VAL A 323 -1.15 9.48 6.60
C VAL A 323 -1.40 8.26 7.49
N MET A 324 -1.69 7.10 6.90
CA MET A 324 -1.87 5.83 7.61
C MET A 324 -1.30 4.67 6.80
N GLY A 325 -1.14 3.50 7.42
CA GLY A 325 -0.50 2.31 6.81
C GLY A 325 -1.01 1.99 5.39
N ASP A 326 -2.31 1.80 5.23
CA ASP A 326 -2.90 1.39 3.95
C ASP A 326 -2.72 2.45 2.86
N PHE A 327 -2.85 3.73 3.22
CA PHE A 327 -2.61 4.85 2.30
C PHE A 327 -1.14 4.96 1.89
N LEU A 328 -0.19 4.65 2.79
CA LEU A 328 1.22 4.55 2.45
C LEU A 328 1.47 3.38 1.48
N GLY A 329 0.82 2.23 1.71
CA GLY A 329 0.85 1.08 0.80
C GLY A 329 0.33 1.44 -0.59
N ALA A 330 -0.84 2.09 -0.67
CA ALA A 330 -1.42 2.60 -1.90
C ALA A 330 -0.47 3.57 -2.63
N THR A 331 0.16 4.48 -1.88
CA THR A 331 1.14 5.43 -2.41
C THR A 331 2.33 4.70 -3.03
N ILE A 332 2.86 3.66 -2.37
CA ILE A 332 3.95 2.84 -2.90
C ILE A 332 3.53 2.16 -4.21
N CYS A 333 2.34 1.54 -4.27
CA CYS A 333 1.84 0.91 -5.50
C CYS A 333 1.68 1.91 -6.66
N MET A 334 1.13 3.10 -6.38
CA MET A 334 0.93 4.13 -7.39
C MET A 334 2.25 4.75 -7.86
N LEU A 335 3.22 4.96 -6.96
CA LEU A 335 4.55 5.43 -7.30
C LEU A 335 5.34 4.41 -8.10
N GLU A 336 5.23 3.12 -7.79
CA GLU A 336 5.82 2.05 -8.59
C GLU A 336 5.34 2.15 -10.05
N LEU A 337 4.03 2.27 -10.24
CA LEU A 337 3.42 2.45 -11.56
C LEU A 337 3.87 3.76 -12.23
N ALA A 338 3.90 4.87 -11.49
CA ALA A 338 4.32 6.17 -12.01
C ALA A 338 5.78 6.15 -12.50
N VAL A 339 6.68 5.47 -11.77
CA VAL A 339 8.06 5.28 -12.20
C VAL A 339 8.11 4.46 -13.48
N TYR A 340 7.40 3.32 -13.58
CA TYR A 340 7.36 2.55 -14.82
C TYR A 340 6.83 3.34 -16.01
N LEU A 341 5.73 4.08 -15.83
CA LEU A 341 5.18 4.94 -16.87
C LEU A 341 6.19 6.01 -17.30
N SER A 342 6.86 6.66 -16.35
CA SER A 342 7.87 7.70 -16.64
C SER A 342 9.08 7.17 -17.41
N LEU A 343 9.51 5.94 -17.11
CA LEU A 343 10.64 5.30 -17.78
C LEU A 343 10.25 4.74 -19.15
N SER A 344 9.02 4.26 -19.30
CA SER A 344 8.49 3.72 -20.56
C SER A 344 8.02 4.78 -21.57
N ALA A 345 7.93 6.05 -21.14
CA ALA A 345 7.38 7.13 -21.93
C ALA A 345 8.22 7.46 -23.17
N ASP A 346 7.60 7.43 -24.33
CA ASP A 346 8.20 7.89 -25.59
C ASP A 346 8.06 9.43 -25.68
N LEU A 347 8.96 10.14 -25.00
CA LEU A 347 8.95 11.61 -24.93
C LEU A 347 8.96 12.30 -26.31
N PRO A 348 9.65 11.78 -27.34
CA PRO A 348 9.53 12.30 -28.70
C PRO A 348 8.09 12.30 -29.28
N ARG A 349 7.20 11.42 -28.82
CA ARG A 349 5.77 11.40 -29.23
C ARG A 349 4.89 12.39 -28.47
N LEU A 350 5.44 13.15 -27.52
CA LEU A 350 4.67 14.04 -26.67
C LEU A 350 4.06 15.20 -27.47
N ASP A 351 2.74 15.16 -27.69
CA ASP A 351 1.98 16.30 -28.20
C ASP A 351 1.49 17.18 -27.05
N THR A 352 2.15 18.32 -26.86
CA THR A 352 1.81 19.30 -25.81
C THR A 352 0.43 19.92 -26.02
N ARG A 353 -0.13 19.89 -27.24
CA ARG A 353 -1.49 20.37 -27.51
C ARG A 353 -2.53 19.45 -26.92
N ALA A 354 -2.33 18.14 -27.04
CA ALA A 354 -3.23 17.15 -26.43
C ALA A 354 -3.26 17.27 -24.90
N LEU A 355 -2.10 17.54 -24.27
CA LEU A 355 -2.03 17.83 -22.84
C LEU A 355 -2.76 19.13 -22.46
N GLY A 356 -2.61 20.18 -23.27
CA GLY A 356 -3.35 21.44 -23.08
C GLY A 356 -4.87 21.25 -23.14
N TRP A 357 -5.34 20.44 -24.10
CA TRP A 357 -6.76 20.08 -24.21
C TRP A 357 -7.25 19.26 -23.02
N LEU A 358 -6.49 18.27 -22.57
CA LEU A 358 -6.83 17.49 -21.38
C LEU A 358 -6.92 18.39 -20.14
N ALA A 359 -5.94 19.28 -19.93
CA ALA A 359 -5.95 20.23 -18.83
C ALA A 359 -7.19 21.15 -18.89
N ALA A 360 -7.55 21.63 -20.08
CA ALA A 360 -8.76 22.43 -20.27
C ALA A 360 -10.04 21.65 -19.95
N VAL A 361 -10.15 20.39 -20.40
CA VAL A 361 -11.29 19.51 -20.13
C VAL A 361 -11.42 19.18 -18.64
N VAL A 362 -10.31 18.92 -17.96
CA VAL A 362 -10.31 18.65 -16.51
C VAL A 362 -10.59 19.92 -15.69
N ALA A 363 -10.15 21.09 -16.16
CA ALA A 363 -10.42 22.36 -15.51
C ALA A 363 -11.85 22.89 -15.74
N LEU A 364 -12.50 22.49 -16.84
CA LEU A 364 -13.82 22.97 -17.26
C LEU A 364 -14.90 22.88 -16.15
N PRO A 365 -15.06 21.77 -15.41
CA PRO A 365 -16.01 21.68 -14.29
C PRO A 365 -15.67 22.66 -13.15
N GLN A 366 -14.39 22.87 -12.86
CA GLN A 366 -13.93 23.78 -11.81
C GLN A 366 -14.15 25.25 -12.21
N LEU A 367 -13.85 25.58 -13.47
CA LEU A 367 -14.10 26.90 -14.05
C LEU A 367 -15.60 27.20 -14.14
N TYR A 368 -16.42 26.22 -14.54
CA TYR A 368 -17.87 26.34 -14.54
C TYR A 368 -18.42 26.58 -13.12
N GLY A 369 -17.95 25.80 -12.14
CA GLY A 369 -18.34 26.00 -10.74
C GLY A 369 -17.94 27.37 -10.18
N ALA A 370 -16.74 27.86 -10.53
CA ALA A 370 -16.29 29.20 -10.14
C ALA A 370 -17.11 30.31 -10.81
N TRP A 371 -17.38 30.20 -12.12
CA TRP A 371 -18.21 31.13 -12.88
C TRP A 371 -19.64 31.17 -12.34
N ARG A 372 -20.24 30.01 -12.07
CA ARG A 372 -21.59 29.91 -11.49
C ARG A 372 -21.69 30.64 -10.15
N ARG A 373 -20.76 30.39 -9.22
CA ARG A 373 -20.70 31.11 -7.92
C ARG A 373 -20.50 32.62 -8.07
N PHE A 374 -19.74 33.04 -9.07
CA PHE A 374 -19.58 34.46 -9.38
C PHE A 374 -20.88 35.08 -9.91
N TYR A 375 -21.56 34.40 -10.84
CA TYR A 375 -22.82 34.84 -11.43
C TYR A 375 -23.94 34.92 -10.38
N GLU A 376 -24.10 33.89 -9.55
CA GLU A 376 -25.10 33.85 -8.47
C GLU A 376 -24.92 35.05 -7.51
N ARG A 377 -23.69 35.33 -7.06
CA ARG A 377 -23.40 36.51 -6.19
C ARG A 377 -23.73 37.84 -6.85
N ARG A 378 -23.44 37.98 -8.15
CA ARG A 378 -23.74 39.21 -8.89
C ARG A 378 -25.25 39.40 -9.07
N MET A 379 -25.99 38.31 -9.26
CA MET A 379 -27.44 38.34 -9.38
C MET A 379 -28.11 38.68 -8.05
N GLU A 380 -27.60 38.13 -6.94
CA GLU A 380 -28.02 38.51 -5.57
C GLU A 380 -27.79 39.99 -5.28
N GLN A 381 -26.62 40.54 -5.64
CA GLN A 381 -26.33 41.97 -5.51
C GLN A 381 -27.29 42.83 -6.33
N ALA A 382 -27.53 42.48 -7.61
CA ALA A 382 -28.45 43.23 -8.46
C ALA A 382 -29.89 43.19 -7.94
N ILE A 383 -30.35 42.06 -7.38
CA ILE A 383 -31.66 41.95 -6.73
C ILE A 383 -31.73 42.83 -5.49
N GLN A 384 -30.64 42.92 -4.71
CA GLN A 384 -30.58 43.74 -3.51
C GLN A 384 -30.63 45.24 -3.84
N GLU A 385 -29.84 45.69 -4.82
CA GLU A 385 -29.85 47.07 -5.31
C GLU A 385 -31.23 47.47 -5.86
N ALA A 386 -31.91 46.57 -6.57
CA ALA A 386 -33.26 46.80 -7.09
C ALA A 386 -34.36 46.86 -6.02
N LYS A 387 -34.10 46.36 -4.79
CA LYS A 387 -35.02 46.51 -3.65
C LYS A 387 -34.80 47.80 -2.87
N GLU A 388 -33.65 48.44 -3.05
CA GLU A 388 -33.25 49.68 -2.36
C GLU A 388 -33.59 50.94 -3.18
N CYS A 389 -33.88 50.79 -4.48
CA CYS A 389 -34.55 51.79 -5.33
C CYS A 389 -36.07 51.65 -5.28
#